data_AF-A0A7S0MGN8-F1
#
_entry.id   AF-A0A7S0MGN8-F1
#
_cell.length_a   1.000
_cell.length_b   1.000
_cell.length_c   1.000
_cell.angle_alpha   90.00
_cell.angle_beta   90.00
_cell.angle_gamma   90.00
#
_symmetry.space_group_name_H-M   'P 1'
#
loop_
_entity.id
_entity.type
_entity.pdbx_description
1 polymer ?
#
loop_
_entity_poly.entity_id
_entity_poly.type
_entity_poly.pdbx_seq_one_letter_code
_entity_poly.pdbx_strand_id
1 'polypeptide(L)'
;KDNKRLRKTKKRLKARFWTEVHDGAKLFYLSGLEKSGRYPKTETHNLARFISVAKFRPLIWRNTHPYVLADRFEEVTDPERVRQDPLCDRSVYLYGFLR
;
A
#
# COMPACT_ATOMS: atom_id res chain seq x y z
N LYS A 1 -18.83 4.35 26.41
CA LYS A 1 -17.99 3.61 25.45
C LYS A 1 -17.75 2.20 25.99
N ASP A 2 -18.25 1.15 25.32
CA ASP A 2 -18.15 -0.24 25.82
C ASP A 2 -16.74 -0.83 25.57
N ASN A 3 -15.85 -0.56 26.52
CA ASN A 3 -14.46 -1.03 26.47
C ASN A 3 -14.34 -2.57 26.50
N LYS A 4 -15.33 -3.27 27.08
CA LYS A 4 -15.34 -4.74 27.13
C LYS A 4 -15.59 -5.33 25.75
N ARG A 5 -16.59 -4.79 25.03
CA ARG A 5 -16.85 -5.14 23.64
C ARG A 5 -15.66 -4.83 22.74
N LEU A 6 -15.03 -3.66 22.89
CA LEU A 6 -13.85 -3.29 22.11
C LEU A 6 -12.69 -4.27 22.31
N ARG A 7 -12.36 -4.63 23.55
CA ARG A 7 -11.31 -5.61 23.86
C ARG A 7 -11.60 -6.99 23.27
N LYS A 8 -12.84 -7.47 23.37
CA LYS A 8 -13.27 -8.76 22.80
C LYS A 8 -13.10 -8.77 21.28
N THR A 9 -13.50 -7.68 20.61
CA THR A 9 -13.33 -7.53 19.16
C THR A 9 -11.86 -7.48 18.77
N LYS A 10 -11.01 -6.69 19.47
CA LYS A 10 -9.57 -6.63 19.21
C LYS A 10 -8.91 -8.02 19.33
N LYS A 11 -9.27 -8.81 20.34
CA LYS A 11 -8.77 -10.18 20.52
C LYS A 11 -9.19 -11.10 19.38
N ARG A 12 -10.47 -11.06 18.98
CA ARG A 12 -11.00 -11.88 17.88
C ARG A 12 -10.31 -11.56 16.55
N LEU A 13 -10.15 -10.28 16.22
CA LEU A 13 -9.49 -9.84 14.99
C LEU A 13 -8.00 -10.22 14.98
N LYS A 14 -7.32 -10.05 16.11
CA LYS A 14 -5.92 -10.48 16.25
C LYS A 14 -5.75 -11.99 16.03
N ALA A 15 -6.62 -12.79 16.65
CA ALA A 15 -6.57 -14.25 16.49
C ALA A 15 -6.78 -14.66 15.02
N ARG A 16 -7.77 -14.08 14.35
CA ARG A 16 -8.03 -14.35 12.92
C ARG A 16 -6.85 -13.93 12.03
N PHE A 17 -6.28 -12.75 12.28
CA PHE A 17 -5.13 -12.25 11.54
C PHE A 17 -3.90 -13.17 11.68
N TRP A 18 -3.68 -13.74 12.86
CA TRP A 18 -2.61 -14.71 13.09
C TRP A 18 -2.84 -16.02 12.35
N THR A 19 -4.08 -16.51 12.30
CA THR A 19 -4.42 -17.71 11.53
C THR A 19 -4.21 -17.52 10.03
N GLU A 20 -4.57 -16.35 9.48
CA GLU A 20 -4.50 -16.10 8.03
C GLU A 20 -3.11 -15.71 7.53
N VAL A 21 -2.29 -15.04 8.34
CA VAL A 21 -0.98 -14.51 7.92
C VAL A 21 0.17 -15.38 8.42
N HIS A 22 0.41 -15.33 9.73
CA HIS A 22 1.28 -16.24 10.48
C HIS A 22 1.12 -15.94 11.97
N ASP A 23 1.44 -16.92 12.82
CA ASP A 23 1.38 -16.72 14.26
C ASP A 23 2.39 -15.65 14.72
N GLY A 24 1.96 -14.77 15.60
CA GLY A 24 2.77 -13.64 16.08
C GLY A 24 2.84 -12.43 15.14
N ALA A 25 2.12 -12.40 14.01
CA ALA A 25 2.09 -11.23 13.12
C ALA A 25 1.68 -9.94 13.87
N LYS A 26 2.36 -8.82 13.58
CA LYS A 26 2.15 -7.57 14.31
C LYS A 26 0.90 -6.85 13.80
N LEU A 27 -0.07 -6.61 14.68
CA LEU A 27 -1.28 -5.84 14.41
C LEU A 27 -1.23 -4.49 15.15
N PHE A 28 -1.44 -3.39 14.42
CA PHE A 28 -1.50 -2.02 14.96
C PHE A 28 -2.96 -1.57 15.12
N TYR A 29 -3.25 -0.79 16.15
CA TYR A 29 -4.57 -0.24 16.41
C TYR A 29 -4.50 1.29 16.33
N LEU A 30 -5.28 1.88 15.42
CA LEU A 30 -5.42 3.34 15.33
C LEU A 30 -6.71 3.77 16.02
N SER A 31 -6.63 4.74 16.93
CA SER A 31 -7.72 5.11 17.84
C SER A 31 -8.79 6.02 17.23
N GLY A 32 -8.63 6.42 15.96
CA GLY A 32 -9.52 7.31 15.20
C GLY A 32 -8.77 8.49 14.62
N LEU A 33 -9.47 9.42 13.96
CA LEU A 33 -8.88 10.67 13.50
C LEU A 33 -8.95 11.73 14.61
N GLU A 34 -7.89 12.51 14.74
CA GLU A 34 -7.88 13.74 15.52
C GLU A 34 -8.80 14.80 14.87
N LYS A 35 -9.11 15.88 15.60
CA LYS A 35 -9.92 17.01 15.08
C LYS A 35 -9.32 17.64 13.81
N SER A 36 -8.01 17.49 13.61
CA SER A 36 -7.26 17.93 12.43
C SER A 36 -7.48 17.05 11.19
N GLY A 37 -8.21 15.93 11.31
CA GLY A 37 -8.40 14.94 10.25
C GLY A 37 -7.23 13.96 10.07
N ARG A 38 -6.22 14.00 10.95
CA ARG A 38 -5.04 13.11 10.89
C ARG A 38 -5.10 12.02 11.95
N TYR A 39 -4.41 10.91 11.73
CA TYR A 39 -4.23 9.89 12.76
C TYR A 39 -3.32 10.37 13.90
N PRO A 40 -3.48 9.83 15.11
CA PRO A 40 -2.62 10.13 16.25
C PRO A 40 -1.14 9.96 15.92
N LYS A 41 -0.35 11.00 16.23
CA LYS A 41 1.08 11.05 15.90
C LYS A 41 1.86 9.88 16.51
N THR A 42 1.57 9.52 17.76
CA THR A 42 2.26 8.45 18.48
C THR A 42 2.00 7.07 17.87
N GLU A 43 0.75 6.78 17.53
CA GLU A 43 0.36 5.52 16.89
C GLU A 43 0.97 5.41 15.49
N THR A 44 0.94 6.49 14.72
CA THR A 44 1.56 6.57 13.38
C THR A 44 3.07 6.43 13.46
N HIS A 45 3.72 7.06 14.44
CA HIS A 45 5.16 6.93 14.67
C HIS A 45 5.57 5.49 14.99
N ASN A 46 4.82 4.80 15.85
CA ASN A 46 5.07 3.40 16.17
C ASN A 46 4.93 2.48 14.95
N LEU A 47 3.93 2.74 14.09
CA LEU A 47 3.76 2.03 12.82
C LEU A 47 4.93 2.30 11.87
N ALA A 48 5.30 3.57 11.68
CA ALA A 48 6.42 3.95 10.82
C ALA A 48 7.73 3.30 11.27
N ARG A 49 8.03 3.32 12.57
CA ARG A 49 9.22 2.65 13.15
C ARG A 49 9.26 1.17 12.80
N PHE A 50 8.12 0.48 12.82
CA PHE A 50 8.04 -0.93 12.48
C PHE A 50 8.31 -1.19 10.99
N ILE A 51 7.73 -0.37 10.11
CA ILE A 51 7.93 -0.47 8.66
C ILE A 51 9.40 -0.19 8.29
N SER A 52 10.02 0.82 8.90
CA SER A 52 11.40 1.21 8.61
C SER A 52 12.44 0.12 8.90
N VAL A 53 12.16 -0.79 9.83
CA VAL A 53 13.07 -1.90 10.19
C VAL A 53 12.63 -3.24 9.62
N ALA A 54 11.55 -3.27 8.83
CA ALA A 54 11.01 -4.50 8.27
C ALA A 54 12.01 -5.12 7.28
N LYS A 55 12.32 -6.41 7.46
CA LYS A 55 13.15 -7.19 6.54
C LYS A 55 12.28 -7.95 5.56
N PHE A 56 12.52 -7.79 4.28
CA PHE A 56 11.79 -8.49 3.22
C PHE A 56 12.47 -9.81 2.88
N ARG A 57 11.67 -10.84 2.63
CA ARG A 57 12.17 -12.12 2.12
C ARG A 57 12.25 -12.04 0.59
N PRO A 58 13.36 -12.50 -0.03
CA PRO A 58 13.43 -12.60 -1.48
C PRO A 58 12.38 -13.59 -1.97
N LEU A 59 11.54 -13.17 -2.91
CA LEU A 59 10.55 -14.02 -3.56
C LEU A 59 11.10 -14.44 -4.92
N ILE A 60 10.99 -15.73 -5.25
CA ILE A 60 11.56 -16.31 -6.48
C ILE A 60 11.10 -15.51 -7.70
N TRP A 61 9.78 -15.32 -7.87
CA TRP A 61 9.22 -14.62 -9.02
C TRP A 61 9.78 -13.21 -9.22
N ARG A 62 9.93 -12.44 -8.14
CA ARG A 62 10.44 -11.05 -8.20
C ARG A 62 11.93 -11.01 -8.50
N ASN A 63 12.68 -12.05 -8.14
CA ASN A 63 14.10 -12.13 -8.44
C ASN A 63 14.37 -12.65 -9.86
N THR A 64 13.46 -13.46 -10.42
CA THR A 64 13.65 -14.09 -11.74
C THR A 64 13.05 -13.29 -12.89
N HIS A 65 12.15 -12.33 -12.62
CA HIS A 65 11.50 -11.53 -13.64
C HIS A 65 11.74 -10.05 -13.37
N PRO A 66 12.27 -9.27 -14.34
CA PRO A 66 12.37 -7.83 -14.19
C PRO A 66 10.98 -7.19 -14.26
N TYR A 67 10.73 -6.21 -13.40
CA TYR A 67 9.47 -5.46 -13.40
C TYR A 67 9.73 -3.99 -13.04
N VAL A 68 8.85 -3.11 -13.54
CA VAL A 68 8.90 -1.67 -13.29
C VAL A 68 7.67 -1.26 -12.52
N LEU A 69 7.85 -0.46 -11.48
CA LEU A 69 6.77 0.30 -10.86
C LEU A 69 6.69 1.67 -11.52
N ALA A 70 5.74 1.86 -12.42
CA ALA A 70 5.51 3.14 -13.08
C ALA A 70 4.88 4.14 -12.09
N ASP A 71 5.51 5.30 -11.91
CA ASP A 71 5.02 6.38 -11.04
C ASP A 71 4.41 7.54 -11.82
N ARG A 72 4.89 7.77 -13.04
CA ARG A 72 4.40 8.80 -13.96
C ARG A 72 4.15 8.21 -15.34
N PHE A 73 3.02 8.63 -15.91
CA PHE A 73 2.58 8.30 -17.26
C PHE A 73 2.49 9.58 -18.08
N GLU A 74 2.98 9.52 -19.31
CA GLU A 74 2.89 10.62 -20.27
C GLU A 74 2.52 10.07 -21.63
N GLU A 75 1.50 10.66 -22.25
CA GLU A 75 1.12 10.36 -23.63
C GLU A 75 1.87 11.33 -24.54
N VAL A 76 2.59 10.78 -25.54
CA VAL A 76 3.39 11.55 -26.50
C VAL A 76 2.86 11.44 -27.93
N THR A 77 1.64 10.93 -28.09
CA THR A 77 0.94 10.89 -29.38
C THR A 77 0.71 12.30 -29.91
N ASP A 78 0.90 12.49 -31.22
CA ASP A 78 0.60 13.76 -31.89
C ASP A 78 -0.90 14.12 -31.71
N PRO A 79 -1.22 15.30 -31.13
CA PRO A 79 -2.60 15.76 -30.94
C PRO A 79 -3.43 15.76 -32.23
N GLU A 80 -2.82 16.03 -33.38
CA GLU A 80 -3.54 16.05 -34.66
C GLU A 80 -4.00 14.66 -35.09
N ARG A 81 -3.22 13.62 -34.79
CA ARG A 81 -3.62 12.22 -35.03
C ARG A 81 -4.80 11.84 -34.14
N VAL A 82 -4.77 12.24 -32.88
CA VAL A 82 -5.87 11.98 -31.94
C VAL A 82 -7.15 12.73 -32.34
N ARG A 83 -7.02 13.94 -32.92
CA ARG A 83 -8.17 14.70 -33.43
C ARG A 83 -8.81 14.04 -34.64
N GLN A 84 -7.99 13.48 -35.55
CA GLN A 84 -8.47 12.83 -36.77
C GLN A 84 -9.07 11.45 -36.48
N ASP A 85 -8.42 10.68 -35.62
CA ASP A 85 -8.87 9.37 -35.19
C ASP A 85 -8.69 9.20 -33.67
N PRO A 86 -9.77 9.34 -32.88
CA PRO A 86 -9.72 9.19 -31.43
C PRO A 86 -9.28 7.79 -30.95
N LEU A 87 -9.42 6.75 -31.80
CA LEU A 87 -9.10 5.35 -31.50
C LEU A 87 -7.73 4.90 -32.03
N CYS A 88 -6.92 5.82 -32.56
CA CYS A 88 -5.61 5.47 -33.08
C CYS A 88 -4.65 4.93 -32.01
N ASP A 89 -3.63 4.18 -32.44
CA ASP A 89 -2.55 3.71 -31.58
C ASP A 89 -1.78 4.88 -30.96
N ARG A 90 -1.74 4.91 -29.62
CA ARG A 90 -1.11 5.96 -28.82
C ARG A 90 0.27 5.55 -28.36
N SER A 91 1.21 6.51 -28.40
CA SER A 91 2.55 6.33 -27.86
C SER A 91 2.63 6.88 -26.45
N VAL A 92 3.13 6.08 -25.52
CA VAL A 92 3.15 6.43 -24.10
C VAL A 92 4.53 6.20 -23.50
N TYR A 93 4.94 7.11 -22.63
CA TYR A 93 6.12 6.98 -21.80
C TYR A 93 5.70 6.66 -20.37
N LEU A 94 6.34 5.63 -19.81
CA LEU A 94 6.18 5.21 -18.44
C LEU A 94 7.49 5.43 -17.71
N TYR A 95 7.49 6.36 -16.75
CA TYR A 95 8.60 6.61 -15.87
C TYR A 95 8.37 5.88 -14.55
N GLY A 96 9.45 5.45 -13.90
CA GLY A 96 9.34 4.72 -12.64
C GLY A 96 10.63 4.08 -12.18
N PHE A 97 10.49 3.15 -11.24
CA PHE A 97 11.63 2.45 -10.64
C PHE A 97 11.68 0.99 -11.13
N LEU A 98 12.83 0.60 -11.68
CA LEU A 98 13.14 -0.81 -11.97
C LEU A 98 13.39 -1.55 -10.64
N ARG A 99 12.85 -2.76 -10.51
CA ARG A 99 12.77 -3.50 -9.25
C ARG A 99 13.03 -4.99 -9.41
#